data_AF-A0A091E3J1-F1
#
_entry.id   AF-A0A091E3J1-F1
#
_cell.length_a   1.000
_cell.length_b   1.000
_cell.length_c   1.000
_cell.angle_alpha   90.00
_cell.angle_beta   90.00
_cell.angle_gamma   90.00
#
_symmetry.space_group_name_H-M   'P 1'
#
loop_
_entity.id
_entity.type
_entity.pdbx_description
1 polymer ?
#
loop_
_entity_poly.entity_id
_entity_poly.type
_entity_poly.pdbx_seq_one_letter_code
_entity_poly.pdbx_strand_id
1 'polypeptide(L)'
;MANSRNYKSEEEFIHINSRLHRGDIIGVQGNPGKTKKDELSIIPYEITLLSPCLHMSPHLHFGLKDKETRYRQRYLNLILNDFVREKFIIHSKIITHIRSFLSELGFLEIETPMRSIIPGAAVAKPFITYHNEQDMNLHVRIAPELYHKMLVVVVVIDWLYEIERQFRNKGIDLPHRVHHLLLDKLVGEFLEVLSINPTFLLAKWHSSKEGLTERFELFVLKKETSFCLVLVALPTQDSDHILLIETKVPSGQEDPNSLRHKYNFIADVVEKIAPAVVHIELFRKLPFSKREVPVASGSGFIVSEDGLIVTNAHVVTNKHRVKVELKNGATYEAKIKDVDEKADIALIKIDHQGKLPVLLLGRSSELRPGEFVVAIGSPFSLQNTVTTGIVSTTQRGGKELGLRNSDMDYIQTDAIINYGNSGGPLVNLDGEVIGINTLKVTAGISFAIPSDKIKKFLTESHDRQAKGKAVTKKKYIGIRMMSLTSSKAKELKDRHRDFPDVLSGAYIIEVIPDTPAEAGGLKENDVIISINGQSVMSANDVSDVIKKESTLNMVVRRGNEDIMITVIPEEIDP
;
A
#
# COMPACT_ATOMS: atom_id res chain seq x y z
N MET A 1 -18.70 55.26 37.21
CA MET A 1 -18.16 55.26 38.58
C MET A 1 -16.87 56.06 38.67
N ALA A 2 -16.00 55.98 37.66
CA ALA A 2 -14.96 56.99 37.46
C ALA A 2 -15.60 58.37 37.23
N ASN A 3 -15.14 59.39 37.96
CA ASN A 3 -15.61 60.76 37.90
C ASN A 3 -14.41 61.70 38.12
N SER A 4 -14.33 62.82 37.40
CA SER A 4 -13.18 63.74 37.47
C SER A 4 -12.93 64.24 38.89
N ARG A 5 -14.01 64.42 39.67
CA ARG A 5 -13.98 64.90 41.07
C ARG A 5 -13.27 63.97 42.05
N ASN A 6 -13.20 62.67 41.75
CA ASN A 6 -12.64 61.66 42.65
C ASN A 6 -11.25 61.18 42.18
N TYR A 7 -10.71 61.80 41.12
CA TYR A 7 -9.44 61.47 40.50
C TYR A 7 -8.33 62.43 40.96
N LYS A 8 -7.06 62.01 40.92
CA LYS A 8 -5.92 62.82 41.40
C LYS A 8 -5.80 64.19 40.72
N SER A 9 -6.12 64.29 39.43
CA SER A 9 -6.16 65.53 38.64
C SER A 9 -7.20 65.42 37.53
N GLU A 10 -7.91 66.52 37.24
CA GLU A 10 -8.91 66.56 36.17
C GLU A 10 -8.28 66.44 34.77
N GLU A 11 -7.06 66.96 34.59
CA GLU A 11 -6.31 66.85 33.33
C GLU A 11 -5.86 65.41 33.06
N GLU A 12 -5.34 64.72 34.09
CA GLU A 12 -4.94 63.31 33.97
C GLU A 12 -6.14 62.40 33.71
N PHE A 13 -7.30 62.72 34.30
CA PHE A 13 -8.55 61.99 34.07
C PHE A 13 -9.00 62.08 32.61
N ILE A 14 -8.93 63.27 32.01
CA ILE A 14 -9.29 63.48 30.59
C ILE A 14 -8.26 62.78 29.69
N HIS A 15 -6.97 62.97 29.97
CA HIS A 15 -5.89 62.36 29.20
C HIS A 15 -6.00 60.84 29.18
N ILE A 16 -6.20 60.17 30.32
CA ILE A 16 -6.29 58.72 30.34
C ILE A 16 -7.59 58.21 29.70
N ASN A 17 -8.74 58.82 29.99
CA ASN A 17 -10.01 58.37 29.43
C ASN A 17 -10.09 58.57 27.91
N SER A 18 -9.40 59.56 27.36
CA SER A 18 -9.28 59.73 25.90
C SER A 18 -8.45 58.62 25.23
N ARG A 19 -7.59 57.94 26.00
CA ARG A 19 -6.68 56.89 25.51
C ARG A 19 -7.23 55.48 25.70
N LEU A 20 -8.21 55.32 26.58
CA LEU A 20 -8.82 54.03 26.90
C LEU A 20 -9.88 53.64 25.86
N HIS A 21 -9.75 52.44 25.34
CA HIS A 21 -10.69 51.83 24.40
C HIS A 21 -11.39 50.62 25.06
N ARG A 22 -12.55 50.24 24.52
CA ARG A 22 -13.25 49.04 25.00
C ARG A 22 -12.44 47.79 24.70
N GLY A 23 -12.13 47.02 25.75
CA GLY A 23 -11.34 45.79 25.67
C GLY A 23 -9.92 45.93 26.22
N ASP A 24 -9.48 47.15 26.55
CA ASP A 24 -8.20 47.41 27.20
C ASP A 24 -8.15 46.80 28.60
N ILE A 25 -6.99 46.23 28.97
CA ILE A 25 -6.74 45.78 30.34
C ILE A 25 -6.19 46.96 31.11
N ILE A 26 -6.96 47.41 32.10
CA ILE A 26 -6.61 48.52 32.98
C ILE A 26 -6.33 48.04 34.40
N GLY A 27 -5.30 48.61 35.01
CA GLY A 27 -5.07 48.58 36.45
C GLY A 27 -5.85 49.73 37.08
N VAL A 28 -6.50 49.47 38.21
CA VAL A 28 -7.29 50.46 38.92
C VAL A 28 -6.86 50.51 40.38
N GLN A 29 -6.49 51.71 40.86
CA GLN A 29 -6.32 51.99 42.27
C GLN A 29 -7.42 52.93 42.74
N GLY A 30 -8.07 52.57 43.85
CA GLY A 30 -9.26 53.27 44.28
C GLY A 30 -9.78 52.78 45.62
N ASN A 31 -10.81 53.45 46.11
CA ASN A 31 -11.46 53.09 47.36
C ASN A 31 -12.64 52.15 47.09
N PRO A 32 -12.89 51.12 47.92
CA PRO A 32 -14.06 50.27 47.78
C PRO A 32 -15.34 51.09 48.00
N GLY A 33 -16.35 50.84 47.17
CA GLY A 33 -17.64 51.51 47.24
C GLY A 33 -18.73 50.67 46.60
N LYS A 34 -19.97 51.17 46.60
CA LYS A 34 -21.09 50.48 45.95
C LYS A 34 -21.61 51.25 44.75
N THR A 35 -22.06 50.52 43.73
CA THR A 35 -22.68 51.11 42.54
C THR A 35 -24.09 51.59 42.86
N LYS A 36 -24.73 52.33 41.94
CA LYS A 36 -26.15 52.72 42.09
C LYS A 36 -27.12 51.51 42.14
N LYS A 37 -26.63 50.31 41.81
CA LYS A 37 -27.37 49.03 41.90
C LYS A 37 -26.95 48.17 43.11
N ASP A 38 -26.27 48.77 44.09
CA ASP A 38 -25.74 48.14 45.31
C ASP A 38 -24.65 47.06 45.10
N GLU A 39 -24.08 46.95 43.90
CA GLU A 39 -22.98 46.04 43.61
C GLU A 39 -21.65 46.58 44.16
N LEU A 40 -20.84 45.71 44.76
CA LEU A 40 -19.53 46.07 45.32
C LEU A 40 -18.53 46.38 44.20
N SER A 41 -17.90 47.54 44.24
CA SER A 41 -17.01 48.02 43.18
C SER A 41 -15.91 48.94 43.75
N ILE A 42 -15.02 49.44 42.88
CA ILE A 42 -13.91 50.32 43.26
C ILE A 42 -14.16 51.69 42.62
N ILE A 43 -14.09 52.75 43.44
CA ILE A 43 -14.12 54.15 42.99
C ILE A 43 -12.67 54.55 42.67
N PRO A 44 -12.29 54.66 41.38
CA PRO A 44 -10.90 54.86 40.98
C PRO A 44 -10.45 56.29 41.28
N TYR A 45 -9.31 56.46 41.94
CA TYR A 45 -8.57 57.73 41.97
C TYR A 45 -7.37 57.74 41.00
N GLU A 46 -6.95 56.55 40.55
CA GLU A 46 -5.90 56.35 39.56
C GLU A 46 -6.21 55.12 38.70
N ILE A 47 -6.02 55.26 37.40
CA ILE A 47 -6.17 54.21 36.40
C ILE A 47 -4.83 54.13 35.64
N THR A 48 -4.41 52.93 35.28
CA THR A 48 -3.21 52.72 34.46
C THR A 48 -3.56 51.76 33.34
N LEU A 49 -3.26 52.12 32.10
CA LEU A 49 -3.40 51.19 30.98
C LEU A 49 -2.25 50.17 31.06
N LEU A 50 -2.58 48.91 31.38
CA LEU A 50 -1.59 47.84 31.51
C LEU A 50 -1.30 47.19 30.15
N SER A 51 -2.36 46.93 29.36
CA SER A 51 -2.22 46.38 28.01
C SER A 51 -3.29 46.96 27.09
N PRO A 52 -2.90 47.64 25.99
CA PRO A 52 -3.84 48.10 24.98
C PRO A 52 -4.41 46.92 24.19
N CYS A 53 -5.69 46.98 23.87
CA CYS A 53 -6.37 46.02 23.03
C CYS A 53 -6.31 46.48 21.57
N LEU A 54 -5.49 45.81 20.77
CA LEU A 54 -5.27 46.15 19.35
C LEU A 54 -6.47 45.83 18.46
N HIS A 55 -7.38 44.96 18.91
CA HIS A 55 -8.55 44.54 18.15
C HIS A 55 -9.80 44.55 19.02
N MET A 56 -10.67 45.54 18.75
CA MET A 56 -11.91 45.70 19.49
C MET A 56 -12.80 44.46 19.31
N SER A 57 -13.20 43.86 20.43
CA SER A 57 -14.08 42.68 20.40
C SER A 57 -15.45 43.04 19.80
N PRO A 58 -16.07 42.18 18.97
CA PRO A 58 -17.43 42.37 18.47
C PRO A 58 -18.43 42.63 19.61
N HIS A 59 -19.43 43.46 19.34
CA HIS A 59 -20.46 43.79 20.33
C HIS A 59 -21.19 42.52 20.82
N LEU A 60 -21.21 42.30 22.15
CA LEU A 60 -21.83 41.14 22.82
C LEU A 60 -23.29 40.87 22.39
N HIS A 61 -24.04 41.90 21.98
CA HIS A 61 -25.45 41.78 21.61
C HIS A 61 -25.71 41.02 20.31
N PHE A 62 -24.78 41.04 19.34
CA PHE A 62 -25.02 40.40 18.03
C PHE A 62 -24.19 39.15 17.80
N GLY A 63 -23.17 38.90 18.64
CA GLY A 63 -22.21 37.81 18.48
C GLY A 63 -21.46 37.88 17.15
N LEU A 64 -20.50 36.97 16.94
CA LEU A 64 -20.03 36.67 15.58
C LEU A 64 -21.16 35.94 14.87
N LYS A 65 -21.73 36.41 13.76
CA LYS A 65 -22.75 35.65 12.99
C LYS A 65 -22.16 34.81 11.88
N ASP A 66 -21.08 35.29 11.27
CA ASP A 66 -20.43 34.62 10.17
C ASP A 66 -19.80 33.28 10.61
N LYS A 67 -20.18 32.21 9.92
CA LYS A 67 -19.75 30.85 10.25
C LYS A 67 -18.26 30.68 9.98
N GLU A 68 -17.74 31.21 8.88
CA GLU A 68 -16.33 31.03 8.52
C GLU A 68 -15.41 31.70 9.54
N THR A 69 -15.73 32.93 9.93
CA THR A 69 -14.98 33.67 10.95
C THR A 69 -15.04 32.97 12.32
N ARG A 70 -16.20 32.40 12.71
CA ARG A 70 -16.32 31.59 13.95
C ARG A 70 -15.42 30.35 13.96
N TYR A 71 -15.14 29.77 12.79
CA TYR A 71 -14.29 28.58 12.67
C TYR A 71 -12.81 28.96 12.64
N ARG A 72 -12.43 29.97 11.84
CA ARG A 72 -11.05 30.46 11.76
C ARG A 72 -10.57 31.08 13.08
N GLN A 73 -11.44 31.80 13.77
CA GLN A 73 -11.14 32.47 15.05
C GLN A 73 -11.88 31.81 16.21
N ARG A 74 -11.63 30.51 16.41
CA ARG A 74 -12.37 29.69 17.39
C ARG A 74 -12.28 30.22 18.83
N TYR A 75 -11.14 30.81 19.21
CA TYR A 75 -10.95 31.45 20.51
C TYR A 75 -11.97 32.58 20.74
N LEU A 76 -12.20 33.43 19.74
CA LEU A 76 -13.15 34.54 19.80
C LEU A 76 -14.59 34.04 19.89
N ASN A 77 -14.90 32.93 19.19
CA ASN A 77 -16.20 32.28 19.26
C ASN A 77 -16.50 31.71 20.67
N LEU A 78 -15.49 31.12 21.33
CA LEU A 78 -15.64 30.60 22.71
C LEU A 78 -15.81 31.71 23.75
N ILE A 79 -15.24 32.88 23.52
CA ILE A 79 -15.39 34.05 24.39
C ILE A 79 -16.80 34.66 24.25
N LEU A 80 -17.29 34.79 23.01
CA LEU A 80 -18.54 35.52 22.74
C LEU A 80 -19.81 34.67 22.84
N ASN A 81 -19.73 33.36 22.61
CA ASN A 81 -20.90 32.47 22.60
C ASN A 81 -20.83 31.46 23.74
N ASP A 82 -21.48 31.77 24.87
CA ASP A 82 -21.49 30.90 26.05
C ASP A 82 -22.10 29.53 25.75
N PHE A 83 -23.12 29.45 24.89
CA PHE A 83 -23.69 28.17 24.45
C PHE A 83 -22.68 27.26 23.73
N VAL A 84 -21.74 27.84 22.96
CA VAL A 84 -20.67 27.05 22.32
C VAL A 84 -19.69 26.57 23.37
N ARG A 85 -19.35 27.41 24.35
CA ARG A 85 -18.48 27.05 25.47
C ARG A 85 -19.07 25.92 26.31
N GLU A 86 -20.35 25.97 26.65
CA GLU A 86 -21.04 24.90 27.37
C GLU A 86 -20.98 23.57 26.63
N LYS A 87 -21.13 23.57 25.30
CA LYS A 87 -20.94 22.35 24.49
C LYS A 87 -19.54 21.76 24.63
N PHE A 88 -18.49 22.59 24.67
CA PHE A 88 -17.12 22.10 24.89
C PHE A 88 -16.93 21.55 26.30
N ILE A 89 -17.53 22.18 27.32
CA ILE A 89 -17.48 21.68 28.70
C ILE A 89 -18.18 20.33 28.80
N ILE A 90 -19.37 20.19 28.22
CA ILE A 90 -20.12 18.92 28.17
C ILE A 90 -19.30 17.86 27.44
N HIS A 91 -18.69 18.22 26.30
CA HIS A 91 -17.86 17.31 25.54
C HIS A 91 -16.63 16.83 26.33
N SER A 92 -15.96 17.74 27.04
CA SER A 92 -14.85 17.38 27.93
C SER A 92 -15.29 16.42 29.04
N LYS A 93 -16.47 16.65 29.64
CA LYS A 93 -17.06 15.74 30.65
C LYS A 93 -17.34 14.35 30.07
N ILE A 94 -17.86 14.26 28.85
CA ILE A 94 -18.11 12.98 28.15
C ILE A 94 -16.79 12.23 27.93
N ILE A 95 -15.76 12.88 27.39
CA ILE A 95 -14.45 12.24 27.15
C ILE A 95 -13.85 11.76 28.46
N THR A 96 -13.91 12.59 29.51
CA THR A 96 -13.41 12.23 30.83
C THR A 96 -14.13 11.00 31.38
N HIS A 97 -15.45 10.92 31.22
CA HIS A 97 -16.23 9.77 31.64
C HIS A 97 -15.87 8.50 30.86
N ILE A 98 -15.72 8.58 29.53
CA ILE A 98 -15.32 7.44 28.69
C ILE A 98 -13.94 6.93 29.10
N ARG A 99 -12.97 7.83 29.32
CA ARG A 99 -11.63 7.46 29.80
C ARG A 99 -11.67 6.76 31.15
N SER A 100 -12.42 7.30 32.12
CA SER A 100 -12.58 6.67 33.45
C SER A 100 -13.19 5.28 33.31
N PHE A 101 -14.27 5.15 32.55
CA PHE A 101 -14.96 3.88 32.32
C PHE A 101 -14.06 2.81 31.71
N LEU A 102 -13.28 3.17 30.67
CA LEU A 102 -12.37 2.24 30.02
C LEU A 102 -11.16 1.89 30.89
N SER A 103 -10.65 2.86 31.64
CA SER A 103 -9.55 2.64 32.60
C SER A 103 -9.97 1.70 33.73
N GLU A 104 -11.20 1.86 34.25
CA GLU A 104 -11.79 0.97 35.27
C GLU A 104 -11.97 -0.47 34.76
N LEU A 105 -12.21 -0.64 33.46
CA LEU A 105 -12.29 -1.94 32.80
C LEU A 105 -10.92 -2.54 32.41
N GLY A 106 -9.82 -1.84 32.70
CA GLY A 106 -8.46 -2.32 32.41
C GLY A 106 -7.96 -2.07 30.99
N PHE A 107 -8.63 -1.21 30.21
CA PHE A 107 -8.14 -0.82 28.89
C PHE A 107 -7.03 0.23 28.99
N LEU A 108 -6.00 0.09 28.14
CA LEU A 108 -4.88 1.01 28.02
C LEU A 108 -5.13 2.03 26.90
N GLU A 109 -5.04 3.32 27.22
CA GLU A 109 -5.05 4.40 26.21
C GLU A 109 -3.70 4.44 25.49
N ILE A 110 -3.72 4.40 24.16
CA ILE A 110 -2.54 4.55 23.30
C ILE A 110 -2.68 5.74 22.37
N GLU A 111 -1.54 6.32 22.00
CA GLU A 111 -1.45 7.38 20.99
C GLU A 111 -0.57 6.85 19.85
N THR A 112 -1.08 6.86 18.61
CA THR A 112 -0.36 6.33 17.45
C THR A 112 0.03 7.45 16.47
N PRO A 113 1.05 7.25 15.61
CA PRO A 113 1.53 8.34 14.75
C PRO A 113 0.47 8.88 13.77
N MET A 114 0.20 10.18 13.83
CA MET A 114 -0.77 10.89 12.96
C MET A 114 -0.27 11.11 11.52
N ARG A 115 1.03 10.95 11.28
CA ARG A 115 1.65 11.08 9.94
C ARG A 115 2.36 9.78 9.59
N SER A 116 2.16 9.30 8.38
CA SER A 116 2.77 8.08 7.88
C SER A 116 3.38 8.29 6.51
N ILE A 117 4.45 7.55 6.22
CA ILE A 117 5.11 7.55 4.90
C ILE A 117 4.20 6.89 3.86
N ILE A 118 3.32 5.99 4.29
CA ILE A 118 2.38 5.26 3.45
C ILE A 118 0.96 5.79 3.72
N PRO A 119 0.15 6.06 2.68
CA PRO A 119 -1.24 6.46 2.87
C PRO A 119 -2.06 5.30 3.46
N GLY A 120 -2.70 5.53 4.61
CA GLY A 120 -3.63 4.57 5.22
C GLY A 120 -5.02 4.66 4.59
N ALA A 121 -5.67 3.50 4.41
CA ALA A 121 -7.02 3.27 3.85
C ALA A 121 -7.11 3.09 2.31
N ALA A 122 -7.84 2.04 1.89
CA ALA A 122 -7.87 1.54 0.53
C ALA A 122 -8.58 2.44 -0.51
N VAL A 123 -9.51 3.32 -0.11
CA VAL A 123 -10.41 4.04 -1.04
C VAL A 123 -10.41 5.56 -0.83
N ALA A 124 -9.81 6.06 0.26
CA ALA A 124 -9.79 7.50 0.55
C ALA A 124 -8.57 8.18 -0.08
N LYS A 125 -8.75 9.37 -0.67
CA LYS A 125 -7.63 10.17 -1.18
C LYS A 125 -6.81 10.69 0.00
N PRO A 126 -5.49 10.44 0.08
CA PRO A 126 -4.72 10.87 1.23
C PRO A 126 -4.47 12.37 1.24
N PHE A 127 -4.47 12.96 2.43
CA PHE A 127 -3.94 14.32 2.62
C PHE A 127 -2.41 14.25 2.65
N ILE A 128 -1.76 14.98 1.75
CA ILE A 128 -0.32 15.01 1.62
C ILE A 128 0.19 16.28 2.28
N THR A 129 1.19 16.15 3.13
CA THR A 129 1.95 17.25 3.72
C THR A 129 3.44 17.01 3.48
N TYR A 130 4.21 18.08 3.31
CA TYR A 130 5.63 17.98 3.02
C TYR A 130 6.45 18.29 4.27
N HIS A 131 7.40 17.42 4.60
CA HIS A 131 8.27 17.56 5.75
C HIS A 131 9.60 18.20 5.35
N ASN A 132 9.72 19.51 5.57
CA ASN A 132 10.86 20.32 5.10
C ASN A 132 12.24 19.79 5.52
N GLU A 133 12.40 19.32 6.77
CA GLU A 133 13.71 18.85 7.26
C GLU A 133 14.12 17.47 6.74
N GLN A 134 13.14 16.66 6.32
CA GLN A 134 13.38 15.28 5.90
C GLN A 134 13.24 15.10 4.38
N ASP A 135 12.98 16.21 3.66
CA ASP A 135 12.75 16.26 2.22
C ASP A 135 11.85 15.13 1.70
N MET A 136 10.73 14.91 2.39
CA MET A 136 9.81 13.83 2.05
C MET A 136 8.35 14.22 2.21
N ASN A 137 7.51 13.56 1.41
CA ASN A 137 6.07 13.67 1.53
C ASN A 137 5.56 12.71 2.61
N LEU A 138 4.79 13.24 3.55
CA LEU A 138 4.07 12.48 4.56
C LEU A 138 2.57 12.54 4.30
N HIS A 139 1.89 11.46 4.64
CA HIS A 139 0.44 11.35 4.54
C HIS A 139 -0.18 11.49 5.94
N VAL A 140 -1.25 12.28 6.06
CA VAL A 140 -2.03 12.36 7.30
C VAL A 140 -2.85 11.09 7.45
N ARG A 141 -2.87 10.54 8.66
CA ARG A 141 -3.58 9.31 9.01
C ARG A 141 -5.10 9.46 8.80
N ILE A 142 -5.69 8.46 8.13
CA ILE A 142 -7.12 8.40 7.76
C ILE A 142 -7.86 7.30 8.55
N ALA A 143 -7.09 6.36 9.11
CA ALA A 143 -7.52 5.08 9.63
C ALA A 143 -6.58 4.69 10.81
N PRO A 144 -7.07 4.60 12.06
CA PRO A 144 -6.26 4.20 13.22
C PRO A 144 -6.09 2.68 13.34
N GLU A 145 -6.86 1.89 12.57
CA GLU A 145 -7.01 0.44 12.73
C GLU A 145 -5.71 -0.33 12.44
N LEU A 146 -4.82 0.21 11.60
CA LEU A 146 -3.56 -0.45 11.24
C LEU A 146 -2.64 -0.62 12.45
N TYR A 147 -2.40 0.47 13.19
CA TYR A 147 -1.50 0.44 14.35
C TYR A 147 -2.09 -0.35 15.51
N HIS A 148 -3.41 -0.27 15.72
CA HIS A 148 -4.10 -1.10 16.71
C HIS A 148 -3.95 -2.58 16.39
N LYS A 149 -4.15 -2.99 15.13
CA LYS A 149 -3.92 -4.37 14.71
C LYS A 149 -2.48 -4.81 14.91
N MET A 150 -1.51 -3.94 14.61
CA MET A 150 -0.10 -4.26 14.87
C MET A 150 0.17 -4.46 16.36
N LEU A 151 -0.38 -3.62 17.25
CA LEU A 151 -0.16 -3.76 18.69
C LEU A 151 -0.81 -5.01 19.28
N VAL A 152 -2.04 -5.33 18.85
CA VAL A 152 -2.74 -6.55 19.26
C VAL A 152 -2.01 -7.79 18.74
N VAL A 153 -1.62 -7.81 17.46
CA VAL A 153 -1.03 -9.01 16.82
C VAL A 153 0.45 -9.21 17.16
N VAL A 154 1.24 -8.14 17.29
CA VAL A 154 2.70 -8.22 17.45
C VAL A 154 3.12 -8.15 18.91
N VAL A 155 2.43 -7.38 19.75
CA VAL A 155 2.83 -7.12 21.15
C VAL A 155 1.94 -7.86 22.16
N VAL A 156 0.81 -8.43 21.72
CA VAL A 156 -0.16 -9.17 22.56
C VAL A 156 -0.71 -8.27 23.67
N ILE A 157 -1.15 -7.06 23.31
CA ILE A 157 -1.90 -6.19 24.22
C ILE A 157 -3.38 -6.26 23.84
N ASP A 158 -4.17 -6.95 24.66
CA ASP A 158 -5.55 -7.30 24.32
C ASP A 158 -6.54 -6.15 24.52
N TRP A 159 -6.28 -5.26 25.48
CA TRP A 159 -7.21 -4.22 25.94
C TRP A 159 -6.67 -2.83 25.61
N LEU A 160 -6.92 -2.37 24.37
CA LEU A 160 -6.41 -1.09 23.86
C LEU A 160 -7.54 -0.18 23.42
N TYR A 161 -7.36 1.13 23.61
CA TYR A 161 -8.20 2.16 22.99
C TYR A 161 -7.40 3.42 22.64
N GLU A 162 -7.88 4.19 21.66
CA GLU A 162 -7.31 5.48 21.27
C GLU A 162 -8.43 6.50 21.10
N ILE A 163 -8.22 7.72 21.59
CA ILE A 163 -9.16 8.84 21.45
C ILE A 163 -8.47 9.96 20.66
N GLU A 164 -8.59 9.91 19.33
CA GLU A 164 -7.94 10.86 18.44
C GLU A 164 -8.87 11.42 17.34
N ARG A 165 -8.45 12.52 16.70
CA ARG A 165 -9.13 13.13 15.55
C ARG A 165 -8.72 12.41 14.26
N GLN A 166 -9.70 12.00 13.45
CA GLN A 166 -9.47 11.37 12.15
C GLN A 166 -9.70 12.34 11.00
N PHE A 167 -8.86 12.28 9.95
CA PHE A 167 -8.97 13.13 8.76
C PHE A 167 -9.32 12.29 7.53
N ARG A 168 -10.57 12.36 7.05
CA ARG A 168 -11.06 11.56 5.90
C ARG A 168 -11.37 12.40 4.67
N ASN A 169 -10.98 11.89 3.50
CA ASN A 169 -11.26 12.50 2.20
C ASN A 169 -11.73 11.41 1.22
N LYS A 170 -12.99 11.02 1.34
CA LYS A 170 -13.65 10.12 0.39
C LYS A 170 -14.37 10.96 -0.66
N GLY A 171 -14.19 10.62 -1.94
CA GLY A 171 -14.95 11.22 -3.04
C GLY A 171 -16.40 10.74 -3.06
N ILE A 172 -17.24 11.42 -3.84
CA ILE A 172 -18.66 11.10 -4.03
C ILE A 172 -18.72 9.97 -5.07
N ASP A 173 -18.99 8.73 -4.66
CA ASP A 173 -19.04 7.59 -5.57
C ASP A 173 -20.39 6.86 -5.51
N LEU A 174 -20.91 6.48 -6.68
CA LEU A 174 -22.33 6.23 -6.94
C LEU A 174 -22.97 4.89 -6.49
N PRO A 175 -22.26 3.80 -6.10
CA PRO A 175 -22.96 2.58 -5.70
C PRO A 175 -23.39 2.55 -4.21
N HIS A 176 -22.95 3.52 -3.39
CA HIS A 176 -23.38 3.64 -2.01
C HIS A 176 -24.53 4.66 -1.88
N ARG A 177 -25.79 4.18 -1.98
CA ARG A 177 -26.96 4.95 -1.55
C ARG A 177 -26.91 5.16 -0.04
N VAL A 178 -26.35 6.27 0.42
CA VAL A 178 -26.73 6.93 1.68
C VAL A 178 -26.39 8.42 1.56
N HIS A 179 -27.16 9.28 2.24
CA HIS A 179 -26.99 10.73 2.41
C HIS A 179 -25.67 11.14 3.12
N HIS A 180 -24.57 10.45 2.86
CA HIS A 180 -23.29 10.64 3.53
C HIS A 180 -22.21 10.70 2.47
N LEU A 181 -22.01 11.87 1.85
CA LEU A 181 -20.73 12.29 1.26
C LEU A 181 -20.90 13.58 0.46
N LEU A 182 -20.74 14.72 1.16
CA LEU A 182 -20.24 15.96 0.54
C LEU A 182 -19.69 16.97 1.57
N LEU A 183 -19.80 16.67 2.86
CA LEU A 183 -19.99 17.70 3.88
C LEU A 183 -19.33 17.43 5.24
N ASP A 184 -18.27 16.64 5.31
CA ASP A 184 -17.27 16.90 6.37
C ASP A 184 -16.55 18.24 6.13
N LYS A 185 -16.72 18.86 4.96
CA LYS A 185 -15.97 20.04 4.51
C LYS A 185 -16.15 21.30 5.37
N LEU A 186 -17.20 21.46 6.17
CA LEU A 186 -17.57 22.76 6.77
C LEU A 186 -18.52 22.68 7.98
N VAL A 187 -18.85 21.48 8.46
CA VAL A 187 -20.10 21.25 9.19
C VAL A 187 -19.87 20.38 10.42
N GLY A 188 -19.38 21.01 11.49
CA GLY A 188 -19.50 20.50 12.85
C GLY A 188 -20.89 20.77 13.46
N GLU A 189 -21.93 21.05 12.66
CA GLU A 189 -23.21 21.57 13.17
C GLU A 189 -24.50 20.95 12.61
N PHE A 190 -24.48 20.15 11.54
CA PHE A 190 -25.71 19.54 11.00
C PHE A 190 -25.67 18.03 11.10
N LEU A 191 -26.71 17.47 11.74
CA LEU A 191 -27.23 16.09 11.78
C LEU A 191 -27.83 15.93 13.20
N GLU A 192 -29.10 15.64 13.49
CA GLU A 192 -30.38 15.45 12.78
C GLU A 192 -31.50 15.83 13.78
N VAL A 193 -32.53 16.57 13.36
CA VAL A 193 -33.57 17.17 14.25
C VAL A 193 -34.84 16.32 14.38
N LEU A 194 -34.97 15.16 13.72
CA LEU A 194 -36.26 14.46 13.65
C LEU A 194 -36.25 12.96 13.96
N SER A 195 -35.30 12.45 14.74
CA SER A 195 -35.35 11.06 15.21
C SER A 195 -35.73 11.02 16.68
N ILE A 196 -36.75 10.25 17.06
CA ILE A 196 -37.37 10.22 18.40
C ILE A 196 -37.05 8.88 19.07
N ASN A 197 -35.79 8.65 19.49
CA ASN A 197 -35.38 7.78 20.60
C ASN A 197 -33.83 7.69 20.69
N PRO A 198 -33.24 7.47 21.89
CA PRO A 198 -31.80 7.29 22.06
C PRO A 198 -31.42 5.80 22.01
N THR A 199 -30.17 5.52 21.64
CA THR A 199 -29.49 4.22 21.70
C THR A 199 -29.64 3.34 20.45
N PHE A 200 -28.63 3.39 19.59
CA PHE A 200 -28.21 2.25 18.77
C PHE A 200 -26.68 2.20 18.75
N LEU A 201 -26.12 1.22 19.46
CA LEU A 201 -24.82 0.63 19.09
C LEU A 201 -25.07 -0.09 17.76
N LEU A 202 -24.49 0.39 16.67
CA LEU A 202 -24.63 -0.23 15.36
C LEU A 202 -23.74 -1.48 15.32
N ALA A 203 -24.20 -2.55 15.99
CA ALA A 203 -23.64 -3.88 15.84
C ALA A 203 -23.87 -4.32 14.39
N LYS A 204 -22.78 -4.43 13.62
CA LYS A 204 -22.84 -5.16 12.35
C LYS A 204 -23.15 -6.62 12.67
N TRP A 205 -23.89 -7.27 11.77
CA TRP A 205 -24.43 -8.64 11.84
C TRP A 205 -23.40 -9.78 12.03
N HIS A 206 -22.15 -9.46 12.38
CA HIS A 206 -21.02 -10.39 12.51
C HIS A 206 -20.58 -10.67 13.95
N SER A 207 -21.41 -10.34 14.94
CA SER A 207 -21.20 -10.63 16.37
C SER A 207 -21.11 -12.12 16.74
N SER A 208 -21.15 -13.03 15.76
CA SER A 208 -21.02 -14.48 15.94
C SER A 208 -19.69 -15.08 15.45
N LYS A 209 -18.74 -14.27 14.96
CA LYS A 209 -17.44 -14.77 14.47
C LYS A 209 -16.30 -14.45 15.43
N GLU A 210 -15.67 -15.50 15.98
CA GLU A 210 -14.46 -15.40 16.81
C GLU A 210 -13.30 -14.73 16.04
N GLY A 211 -12.54 -13.86 16.71
CA GLY A 211 -11.33 -13.22 16.16
C GLY A 211 -11.55 -11.98 15.29
N LEU A 212 -12.76 -11.45 15.20
CA LEU A 212 -13.03 -10.24 14.41
C LEU A 212 -12.70 -8.96 15.20
N THR A 213 -11.69 -8.21 14.76
CA THR A 213 -11.46 -6.82 15.20
C THR A 213 -12.49 -5.91 14.54
N GLU A 214 -13.45 -5.40 15.31
CA GLU A 214 -14.48 -4.48 14.80
C GLU A 214 -14.22 -3.03 15.24
N ARG A 215 -14.58 -2.11 14.34
CA ARG A 215 -14.53 -0.68 14.58
C ARG A 215 -15.91 -0.22 15.03
N PHE A 216 -16.01 0.33 16.23
CA PHE A 216 -17.23 0.97 16.71
C PHE A 216 -17.15 2.48 16.50
N GLU A 217 -18.23 3.07 15.99
CA GLU A 217 -18.41 4.51 15.92
C GLU A 217 -19.37 4.90 17.05
N LEU A 218 -18.92 5.72 18.00
CA LEU A 218 -19.73 6.15 19.13
C LEU A 218 -20.56 7.37 18.74
N PHE A 219 -21.89 7.22 18.82
CA PHE A 219 -22.85 8.30 18.59
C PHE A 219 -23.42 8.76 19.93
N VAL A 220 -23.09 9.97 20.37
CA VAL A 220 -23.67 10.58 21.57
C VAL A 220 -24.68 11.64 21.14
N LEU A 221 -25.92 11.55 21.64
CA LEU A 221 -27.00 12.50 21.32
C LEU A 221 -27.27 12.66 19.82
N LYS A 222 -27.23 11.55 19.05
CA LYS A 222 -27.46 11.51 17.59
C LYS A 222 -26.44 12.31 16.76
N LYS A 223 -25.30 12.61 17.36
CA LYS A 223 -24.14 13.18 16.67
C LYS A 223 -23.02 12.17 16.68
N GLU A 224 -22.42 11.95 15.52
CA GLU A 224 -21.15 11.25 15.43
C GLU A 224 -20.14 12.09 16.20
N THR A 225 -19.69 11.59 17.35
CA THR A 225 -18.54 12.22 17.99
C THR A 225 -17.34 11.87 17.14
N SER A 226 -16.48 12.83 16.77
CA SER A 226 -15.33 12.65 15.86
C SER A 226 -14.23 11.72 16.39
N PHE A 227 -14.57 10.87 17.36
CA PHE A 227 -13.72 9.94 18.06
C PHE A 227 -14.07 8.53 17.60
N CYS A 228 -13.07 7.88 17.02
CA CYS A 228 -13.15 6.48 16.69
C CYS A 228 -12.71 5.68 17.92
N LEU A 229 -13.65 5.17 18.71
CA LEU A 229 -13.32 4.22 19.77
C LEU A 229 -13.19 2.83 19.14
N VAL A 230 -11.96 2.38 18.91
CA VAL A 230 -11.72 1.00 18.47
C VAL A 230 -11.62 0.14 19.72
N LEU A 231 -12.66 -0.64 20.00
CA LEU A 231 -12.66 -1.66 21.05
C LEU A 231 -12.35 -3.01 20.41
N VAL A 232 -11.28 -3.64 20.88
CA VAL A 232 -11.05 -5.07 20.63
C VAL A 232 -11.54 -5.79 21.88
N ALA A 233 -12.70 -6.43 21.79
CA ALA A 233 -13.20 -7.31 22.84
C ALA A 233 -13.30 -8.71 22.25
N LEU A 234 -12.50 -9.65 22.78
CA LEU A 234 -12.78 -11.07 22.61
C LEU A 234 -13.88 -11.44 23.61
N PRO A 235 -14.94 -12.17 23.21
CA PRO A 235 -15.98 -12.57 24.14
C PRO A 235 -15.39 -13.59 25.12
N THR A 236 -15.42 -13.28 26.42
CA THR A 236 -15.32 -14.29 27.47
C THR A 236 -16.73 -14.72 27.84
N GLN A 237 -16.98 -16.02 27.77
CA GLN A 237 -18.21 -16.62 28.24
C GLN A 237 -18.22 -16.61 29.77
N ASP A 238 -19.37 -16.17 30.31
CA ASP A 238 -19.81 -16.23 31.70
C ASP A 238 -19.10 -15.35 32.74
N SER A 239 -19.88 -14.40 33.24
CA SER A 239 -19.74 -13.83 34.56
C SER A 239 -19.91 -14.92 35.61
N ASP A 240 -18.83 -15.26 36.30
CA ASP A 240 -18.77 -15.26 37.77
C ASP A 240 -17.29 -15.25 38.20
N HIS A 241 -16.92 -14.15 38.86
CA HIS A 241 -15.70 -13.93 39.65
C HIS A 241 -14.52 -14.91 39.43
N ILE A 242 -13.53 -14.55 38.62
CA ILE A 242 -12.23 -15.21 38.64
C ILE A 242 -11.17 -14.24 39.15
N LEU A 243 -10.89 -14.37 40.46
CA LEU A 243 -9.61 -14.02 41.05
C LEU A 243 -8.48 -14.59 40.18
N LEU A 244 -7.53 -13.73 39.80
CA LEU A 244 -6.21 -14.17 39.34
C LEU A 244 -5.52 -14.92 40.48
N ILE A 245 -5.79 -16.22 40.59
CA ILE A 245 -4.88 -17.14 41.25
C ILE A 245 -3.79 -17.42 40.21
N GLU A 246 -2.58 -16.94 40.47
CA GLU A 246 -1.37 -17.47 39.86
C GLU A 246 -1.29 -18.97 40.16
N THR A 247 -1.88 -19.79 39.31
CA THR A 247 -1.54 -21.20 39.24
C THR A 247 -0.28 -21.29 38.41
N LYS A 248 0.85 -21.61 39.06
CA LYS A 248 2.01 -22.23 38.41
C LYS A 248 1.50 -23.23 37.38
N VAL A 249 1.74 -22.93 36.10
CA VAL A 249 1.44 -23.84 34.99
C VAL A 249 2.13 -25.17 35.31
N PRO A 250 1.40 -26.28 35.49
CA PRO A 250 2.02 -27.59 35.50
C PRO A 250 2.63 -27.78 34.12
N SER A 251 3.90 -28.11 34.07
CA SER A 251 4.57 -28.52 32.83
C SER A 251 3.73 -29.59 32.11
N GLY A 252 3.29 -29.27 30.90
CA GLY A 252 2.89 -30.23 29.87
C GLY A 252 1.52 -30.88 30.04
N GLN A 253 0.54 -30.36 29.31
CA GLN A 253 -0.34 -31.17 28.45
C GLN A 253 -0.98 -30.23 27.43
N GLU A 254 -0.47 -30.23 26.20
CA GLU A 254 -1.19 -29.65 25.05
C GLU A 254 -2.51 -30.40 24.92
N ASP A 255 -3.65 -29.73 25.10
CA ASP A 255 -4.96 -30.34 24.85
C ASP A 255 -5.13 -30.52 23.32
N PRO A 256 -5.05 -31.77 22.80
CA PRO A 256 -5.14 -32.02 21.36
C PRO A 256 -6.52 -31.69 20.79
N ASN A 257 -7.52 -31.44 21.65
CA ASN A 257 -8.88 -31.12 21.22
C ASN A 257 -9.09 -29.62 20.93
N SER A 258 -8.11 -28.76 21.28
CA SER A 258 -8.16 -27.32 21.04
C SER A 258 -8.24 -26.98 19.55
N LEU A 259 -9.07 -25.99 19.22
CA LEU A 259 -9.23 -25.46 17.87
C LEU A 259 -7.88 -25.00 17.27
N ARG A 260 -6.95 -24.55 18.12
CA ARG A 260 -5.59 -24.16 17.73
C ARG A 260 -4.80 -25.32 17.15
N HIS A 261 -4.89 -26.53 17.72
CA HIS A 261 -4.18 -27.70 17.21
C HIS A 261 -4.86 -28.31 15.99
N LYS A 262 -6.18 -28.11 15.84
CA LYS A 262 -6.95 -28.71 14.74
C LYS A 262 -6.93 -27.92 13.42
N TYR A 263 -6.90 -26.59 13.48
CA TYR A 263 -7.16 -25.75 12.30
C TYR A 263 -5.99 -24.86 11.86
N ASN A 264 -4.82 -24.94 12.51
CA ASN A 264 -3.65 -24.14 12.14
C ASN A 264 -2.80 -24.77 11.01
N PHE A 265 -3.45 -25.28 9.97
CA PHE A 265 -2.78 -25.89 8.82
C PHE A 265 -1.81 -24.91 8.11
N ILE A 266 -2.06 -23.60 8.15
CA ILE A 266 -1.15 -22.60 7.58
C ILE A 266 0.17 -22.55 8.37
N ALA A 267 0.10 -22.65 9.71
CA ALA A 267 1.29 -22.64 10.55
C ALA A 267 2.15 -23.88 10.28
N ASP A 268 1.51 -25.05 10.14
CA ASP A 268 2.18 -26.32 9.84
C ASP A 268 2.93 -26.25 8.50
N VAL A 269 2.28 -25.68 7.48
CA VAL A 269 2.88 -25.47 6.16
C VAL A 269 4.06 -24.52 6.24
N VAL A 270 3.92 -23.38 6.94
CA VAL A 270 5.00 -22.40 7.10
C VAL A 270 6.18 -23.01 7.83
N GLU A 271 5.95 -23.77 8.90
CA GLU A 271 7.00 -24.43 9.67
C GLU A 271 7.79 -25.42 8.81
N LYS A 272 7.08 -26.21 8.00
CA LYS A 272 7.66 -27.18 7.06
C LYS A 272 8.49 -26.51 5.96
N ILE A 273 8.00 -25.43 5.35
CA ILE A 273 8.63 -24.84 4.16
C ILE A 273 9.69 -23.77 4.48
N ALA A 274 9.57 -23.07 5.60
CA ALA A 274 10.41 -21.92 5.93
C ALA A 274 11.93 -22.19 5.87
N PRO A 275 12.45 -23.37 6.28
CA PRO A 275 13.89 -23.65 6.20
C PRO A 275 14.45 -23.65 4.76
N ALA A 276 13.62 -23.95 3.76
CA ALA A 276 14.02 -24.05 2.35
C ALA A 276 13.84 -22.74 1.57
N VAL A 277 13.27 -21.70 2.19
CA VAL A 277 13.10 -20.37 1.59
C VAL A 277 14.34 -19.54 1.91
N VAL A 278 14.81 -18.79 0.91
CA VAL A 278 16.02 -17.98 1.00
C VAL A 278 15.77 -16.55 0.59
N HIS A 279 16.55 -15.64 1.16
CA HIS A 279 16.60 -14.23 0.77
C HIS A 279 17.72 -14.02 -0.24
N ILE A 280 17.46 -13.23 -1.28
CA ILE A 280 18.39 -12.97 -2.37
C ILE A 280 18.66 -11.47 -2.43
N GLU A 281 19.93 -11.11 -2.33
CA GLU A 281 20.39 -9.73 -2.43
C GLU A 281 21.36 -9.55 -3.59
N LEU A 282 21.12 -8.49 -4.36
CA LEU A 282 22.01 -8.06 -5.42
C LEU A 282 22.89 -6.91 -4.95
N PHE A 283 24.20 -7.06 -5.15
CA PHE A 283 25.19 -6.04 -4.83
C PHE A 283 25.85 -5.47 -6.09
N ARG A 284 25.78 -4.16 -6.24
CA ARG A 284 26.51 -3.42 -7.27
C ARG A 284 27.81 -2.88 -6.69
N LYS A 285 28.93 -3.09 -7.40
CA LYS A 285 30.20 -2.43 -7.10
C LYS A 285 30.20 -1.03 -7.71
N LEU A 286 30.54 -0.03 -6.91
CA LEU A 286 30.66 1.35 -7.39
C LEU A 286 31.92 1.49 -8.27
N PRO A 287 31.87 2.22 -9.40
CA PRO A 287 32.97 2.28 -10.38
C PRO A 287 34.33 2.77 -9.86
N PHE A 288 34.41 3.33 -8.64
CA PHE A 288 35.64 3.86 -8.05
C PHE A 288 35.77 3.60 -6.54
N SER A 289 34.99 2.64 -6.00
CA SER A 289 35.03 2.28 -4.58
C SER A 289 34.89 0.78 -4.39
N LYS A 290 35.60 0.21 -3.40
CA LYS A 290 35.41 -1.19 -2.97
C LYS A 290 34.08 -1.39 -2.21
N ARG A 291 33.28 -0.34 -1.99
CA ARG A 291 31.96 -0.44 -1.35
C ARG A 291 30.96 -1.11 -2.30
N GLU A 292 30.34 -2.17 -1.80
CA GLU A 292 29.20 -2.83 -2.41
C GLU A 292 27.92 -2.17 -1.89
N VAL A 293 27.00 -1.82 -2.81
CA VAL A 293 25.70 -1.23 -2.45
C VAL A 293 24.60 -2.21 -2.83
N PRO A 294 23.65 -2.53 -1.92
CA PRO A 294 22.50 -3.35 -2.26
C PRO A 294 21.61 -2.60 -3.25
N VAL A 295 21.29 -3.24 -4.38
CA VAL A 295 20.51 -2.64 -5.48
C VAL A 295 19.14 -3.28 -5.66
N ALA A 296 18.99 -4.54 -5.27
CA ALA A 296 17.73 -5.25 -5.34
C ALA A 296 17.68 -6.35 -4.27
N SER A 297 16.46 -6.67 -3.85
CA SER A 297 16.12 -7.71 -2.90
C SER A 297 15.02 -8.55 -3.51
N GLY A 298 15.08 -9.86 -3.29
CA GLY A 298 14.03 -10.80 -3.67
C GLY A 298 14.10 -12.05 -2.81
N SER A 299 13.24 -13.01 -3.10
CA SER A 299 13.21 -14.31 -2.45
C SER A 299 13.55 -15.42 -3.45
N GLY A 300 13.87 -16.59 -2.92
CA GLY A 300 14.00 -17.82 -3.68
C GLY A 300 13.71 -19.04 -2.80
N PHE A 301 13.78 -20.23 -3.38
CA PHE A 301 13.66 -21.47 -2.64
C PHE A 301 14.58 -22.55 -3.19
N ILE A 302 15.01 -23.43 -2.29
CA ILE A 302 15.96 -24.51 -2.58
C ILE A 302 15.19 -25.70 -3.16
N VAL A 303 15.61 -26.17 -4.34
CA VAL A 303 14.99 -27.30 -5.06
C VAL A 303 15.83 -28.57 -5.04
N SER A 304 17.08 -28.50 -4.56
CA SER A 304 17.98 -29.65 -4.49
C SER A 304 18.93 -29.55 -3.31
N GLU A 305 19.27 -30.70 -2.71
CA GLU A 305 20.11 -30.79 -1.51
C GLU A 305 21.53 -30.23 -1.73
N ASP A 306 21.98 -30.20 -2.99
CA ASP A 306 23.27 -29.66 -3.40
C ASP A 306 23.30 -28.12 -3.44
N GLY A 307 22.17 -27.44 -3.27
CA GLY A 307 22.09 -25.97 -3.21
C GLY A 307 21.64 -25.29 -4.49
N LEU A 308 20.90 -25.98 -5.36
CA LEU A 308 20.17 -25.32 -6.45
C LEU A 308 18.97 -24.55 -5.91
N ILE A 309 18.84 -23.30 -6.34
CA ILE A 309 17.80 -22.37 -5.91
C ILE A 309 17.10 -21.81 -7.14
N VAL A 310 15.77 -21.75 -7.07
CA VAL A 310 14.92 -21.13 -8.09
C VAL A 310 14.46 -19.76 -7.58
N THR A 311 14.42 -18.79 -8.48
CA THR A 311 13.90 -17.43 -8.26
C THR A 311 13.40 -16.85 -9.59
N ASN A 312 12.94 -15.59 -9.60
CA ASN A 312 12.59 -14.90 -10.84
C ASN A 312 13.83 -14.40 -11.61
N ALA A 313 13.71 -14.28 -12.93
CA ALA A 313 14.80 -13.76 -13.77
C ALA A 313 15.09 -12.30 -13.43
N HIS A 314 14.06 -11.47 -13.28
CA HIS A 314 14.22 -10.05 -12.97
C HIS A 314 14.94 -9.78 -11.64
N VAL A 315 14.91 -10.74 -10.70
CA VAL A 315 15.63 -10.65 -9.41
C VAL A 315 17.15 -10.77 -9.60
N VAL A 316 17.62 -11.44 -10.66
CA VAL A 316 19.06 -11.72 -10.88
C VAL A 316 19.64 -11.09 -12.14
N THR A 317 18.81 -10.47 -12.99
CA THR A 317 19.26 -9.74 -14.19
C THR A 317 20.22 -8.58 -13.84
N ASN A 318 21.20 -8.30 -14.73
CA ASN A 318 22.23 -7.22 -14.68
C ASN A 318 23.62 -7.50 -14.07
N LYS A 319 24.14 -8.74 -14.11
CA LYS A 319 25.57 -9.07 -13.83
C LYS A 319 26.13 -8.53 -12.49
N HIS A 320 25.28 -8.36 -11.48
CA HIS A 320 25.68 -8.00 -10.10
C HIS A 320 26.07 -9.25 -9.31
N ARG A 321 26.85 -9.10 -8.23
CA ARG A 321 27.13 -10.23 -7.32
C ARG A 321 25.84 -10.57 -6.59
N VAL A 322 25.43 -11.84 -6.67
CA VAL A 322 24.26 -12.38 -5.99
C VAL A 322 24.71 -13.00 -4.67
N LYS A 323 24.15 -12.53 -3.56
CA LYS A 323 24.29 -13.18 -2.25
C LYS A 323 22.94 -13.77 -1.85
N VAL A 324 23.01 -14.95 -1.24
CA VAL A 324 21.85 -15.68 -0.73
C VAL A 324 22.01 -15.80 0.78
N GLU A 325 20.98 -15.40 1.53
CA GLU A 325 20.89 -15.57 2.96
C GLU A 325 19.87 -16.69 3.28
N LEU A 326 20.31 -17.68 4.06
CA LEU A 326 19.47 -18.78 4.53
C LEU A 326 18.71 -18.37 5.81
N LYS A 327 17.66 -19.12 6.20
CA LYS A 327 16.89 -18.88 7.44
C LYS A 327 17.75 -18.81 8.72
N ASN A 328 18.91 -19.47 8.75
CA ASN A 328 19.83 -19.45 9.90
C ASN A 328 20.73 -18.19 9.94
N GLY A 329 20.56 -17.25 9.01
CA GLY A 329 21.38 -16.04 8.86
C GLY A 329 22.73 -16.25 8.14
N ALA A 330 23.02 -17.47 7.69
CA ALA A 330 24.24 -17.75 6.93
C ALA A 330 24.12 -17.19 5.51
N THR A 331 25.15 -16.47 5.06
CA THR A 331 25.21 -15.86 3.73
C THR A 331 26.18 -16.60 2.81
N TYR A 332 25.77 -16.82 1.56
CA TYR A 332 26.53 -17.53 0.54
C TYR A 332 26.57 -16.71 -0.75
N GLU A 333 27.69 -16.79 -1.46
CA GLU A 333 27.78 -16.23 -2.82
C GLU A 333 27.17 -17.23 -3.81
N ALA A 334 26.21 -16.76 -4.61
CA ALA A 334 25.50 -17.58 -5.58
C ALA A 334 25.98 -17.33 -7.01
N LYS A 335 26.07 -18.39 -7.79
CA LYS A 335 26.37 -18.34 -9.23
C LYS A 335 25.09 -18.57 -10.02
N ILE A 336 24.83 -17.72 -11.00
CA ILE A 336 23.73 -17.89 -11.94
C ILE A 336 24.08 -19.06 -12.86
N LYS A 337 23.20 -20.07 -12.92
CA LYS A 337 23.37 -21.27 -13.74
C LYS A 337 22.58 -21.17 -15.04
N ASP A 338 21.39 -20.60 -15.00
CA ASP A 338 20.51 -20.49 -16.15
C ASP A 338 19.44 -19.42 -15.91
N VAL A 339 18.93 -18.81 -16.98
CA VAL A 339 17.91 -17.76 -16.92
C VAL A 339 17.00 -17.87 -18.13
N ASP A 340 15.69 -17.89 -17.89
CA ASP A 340 14.65 -17.73 -18.91
C ASP A 340 13.90 -16.41 -18.65
N GLU A 341 14.26 -15.37 -19.39
CA GLU A 341 13.64 -14.05 -19.30
C GLU A 341 12.20 -14.04 -19.83
N LYS A 342 11.82 -14.97 -20.73
CA LYS A 342 10.45 -15.03 -21.26
C LYS A 342 9.50 -15.59 -20.20
N ALA A 343 9.97 -16.58 -19.44
CA ALA A 343 9.23 -17.16 -18.33
C ALA A 343 9.38 -16.39 -17.03
N ASP A 344 10.37 -15.50 -16.95
CA ASP A 344 10.82 -14.83 -15.73
C ASP A 344 11.25 -15.81 -14.63
N ILE A 345 12.05 -16.82 -15.00
CA ILE A 345 12.60 -17.85 -14.10
C ILE A 345 14.13 -17.84 -14.18
N ALA A 346 14.80 -17.95 -13.04
CA ALA A 346 16.25 -18.15 -12.97
C ALA A 346 16.64 -19.29 -12.04
N LEU A 347 17.73 -19.96 -12.39
CA LEU A 347 18.39 -20.98 -11.59
C LEU A 347 19.73 -20.45 -11.09
N ILE A 348 19.91 -20.46 -9.78
CA ILE A 348 21.18 -20.10 -9.14
C ILE A 348 21.69 -21.26 -8.28
N LYS A 349 22.99 -21.27 -8.01
CA LYS A 349 23.66 -22.32 -7.23
C LYS A 349 24.52 -21.71 -6.14
N ILE A 350 24.38 -22.24 -4.92
CA ILE A 350 25.28 -21.96 -3.80
C ILE A 350 26.10 -23.21 -3.43
N ASP A 351 27.29 -23.00 -2.88
CA ASP A 351 28.16 -24.08 -2.42
C ASP A 351 28.06 -24.18 -0.89
N HIS A 352 27.33 -25.19 -0.40
CA HIS A 352 27.09 -25.43 1.03
C HIS A 352 27.75 -26.76 1.47
N GLN A 353 28.32 -26.78 2.67
CA GLN A 353 28.88 -28.00 3.25
C GLN A 353 27.82 -28.70 4.10
N GLY A 354 27.01 -29.54 3.45
CA GLY A 354 25.92 -30.29 4.10
C GLY A 354 24.74 -30.51 3.17
N LYS A 355 23.67 -31.09 3.70
CA LYS A 355 22.39 -31.22 3.00
C LYS A 355 21.50 -30.04 3.35
N LEU A 356 21.00 -29.35 2.33
CA LEU A 356 20.04 -28.27 2.52
C LEU A 356 18.59 -28.81 2.52
N PRO A 357 17.67 -28.18 3.27
CA PRO A 357 16.25 -28.47 3.16
C PRO A 357 15.74 -28.07 1.77
N VAL A 358 14.87 -28.90 1.18
CA VAL A 358 14.37 -28.72 -0.19
C VAL A 358 12.86 -28.66 -0.22
N LEU A 359 12.32 -27.90 -1.18
CA LEU A 359 10.91 -27.96 -1.53
C LEU A 359 10.70 -28.76 -2.80
N LEU A 360 9.67 -29.62 -2.78
CA LEU A 360 9.26 -30.38 -3.94
C LEU A 360 8.31 -29.54 -4.80
N LEU A 361 8.42 -29.72 -6.12
CA LEU A 361 7.48 -29.11 -7.07
C LEU A 361 6.22 -29.98 -7.18
N GLY A 362 5.07 -29.40 -6.83
CA GLY A 362 3.76 -29.99 -7.06
C GLY A 362 3.34 -29.86 -8.52
N ARG A 363 2.12 -30.32 -8.84
CA ARG A 363 1.55 -30.24 -10.19
C ARG A 363 0.55 -29.10 -10.31
N SER A 364 0.94 -28.01 -10.97
CA SER A 364 0.05 -26.87 -11.18
C SER A 364 -1.16 -27.20 -12.06
N SER A 365 -1.10 -28.26 -12.87
CA SER A 365 -2.22 -28.77 -13.66
C SER A 365 -3.37 -29.37 -12.84
N GLU A 366 -3.10 -29.84 -11.63
CA GLU A 366 -4.10 -30.47 -10.73
C GLU A 366 -4.71 -29.46 -9.75
N LEU A 367 -4.25 -28.20 -9.81
CA LEU A 367 -4.67 -27.13 -8.93
C LEU A 367 -6.15 -26.82 -9.14
N ARG A 368 -6.90 -26.61 -8.04
CA ARG A 368 -8.33 -26.24 -8.10
C ARG A 368 -8.55 -24.80 -7.66
N PRO A 369 -9.45 -24.05 -8.33
CA PRO A 369 -9.90 -22.76 -7.81
C PRO A 369 -10.49 -22.92 -6.41
N GLY A 370 -10.06 -22.06 -5.49
CA GLY A 370 -10.45 -22.09 -4.07
C GLY A 370 -9.46 -22.82 -3.15
N GLU A 371 -8.43 -23.49 -3.68
CA GLU A 371 -7.40 -24.10 -2.83
C GLU A 371 -6.62 -23.04 -2.05
N PHE A 372 -6.37 -23.33 -0.77
CA PHE A 372 -5.53 -22.50 0.08
C PHE A 372 -4.08 -22.57 -0.35
N VAL A 373 -3.45 -21.40 -0.39
CA VAL A 373 -2.06 -21.25 -0.77
C VAL A 373 -1.35 -20.34 0.21
N VAL A 374 -0.04 -20.55 0.32
CA VAL A 374 0.85 -19.74 1.15
C VAL A 374 1.94 -19.17 0.24
N ALA A 375 2.02 -17.85 0.18
CA ALA A 375 3.11 -17.13 -0.46
C ALA A 375 4.09 -16.70 0.64
N ILE A 376 5.29 -17.30 0.61
CA ILE A 376 6.33 -17.00 1.58
C ILE A 376 7.52 -16.36 0.88
N GLY A 377 8.15 -15.41 1.56
CA GLY A 377 9.44 -14.88 1.17
C GLY A 377 10.12 -14.23 2.35
N SER A 378 11.37 -13.83 2.16
CA SER A 378 12.19 -13.22 3.20
C SER A 378 12.63 -11.80 2.78
N PRO A 379 11.72 -10.80 2.76
CA PRO A 379 12.10 -9.43 2.43
C PRO A 379 13.16 -8.85 3.37
N PHE A 380 14.19 -8.21 2.82
CA PHE A 380 15.05 -7.23 3.53
C PHE A 380 15.68 -7.72 4.85
N SER A 381 16.00 -9.02 4.96
CA SER A 381 16.46 -9.64 6.22
C SER A 381 15.49 -9.47 7.40
N LEU A 382 14.24 -9.02 7.15
CA LEU A 382 13.13 -9.06 8.09
C LEU A 382 12.49 -10.45 7.98
N GLN A 383 12.36 -11.12 9.13
CA GLN A 383 11.99 -12.54 9.21
C GLN A 383 10.75 -12.87 8.37
N ASN A 384 10.90 -13.86 7.49
CA ASN A 384 9.91 -14.49 6.61
C ASN A 384 8.51 -13.85 6.59
N THR A 385 8.24 -12.96 5.64
CA THR A 385 6.89 -12.46 5.38
C THR A 385 6.06 -13.56 4.73
N VAL A 386 5.09 -14.05 5.49
CA VAL A 386 4.12 -15.05 5.06
C VAL A 386 2.81 -14.36 4.76
N THR A 387 2.25 -14.62 3.58
CA THR A 387 0.88 -14.25 3.23
C THR A 387 0.14 -15.51 2.79
N THR A 388 -1.15 -15.58 3.08
CA THR A 388 -2.01 -16.68 2.68
C THR A 388 -3.21 -16.15 1.91
N GLY A 389 -3.75 -16.98 1.04
CA GLY A 389 -4.91 -16.70 0.22
C GLY A 389 -5.42 -17.98 -0.41
N ILE A 390 -6.23 -17.84 -1.45
CA ILE A 390 -6.75 -18.92 -2.27
C ILE A 390 -6.32 -18.75 -3.73
N VAL A 391 -6.35 -19.86 -4.47
CA VAL A 391 -6.24 -19.82 -5.93
C VAL A 391 -7.54 -19.27 -6.51
N SER A 392 -7.52 -18.07 -7.08
CA SER A 392 -8.69 -17.50 -7.75
C SER A 392 -8.91 -18.09 -9.14
N THR A 393 -7.82 -18.37 -9.86
CA THR A 393 -7.86 -18.94 -11.21
C THR A 393 -6.54 -19.66 -11.47
N THR A 394 -6.60 -20.83 -12.11
CA THR A 394 -5.43 -21.71 -12.32
C THR A 394 -4.69 -21.39 -13.61
N GLN A 395 -5.37 -20.77 -14.59
CA GLN A 395 -4.82 -20.41 -15.89
C GLN A 395 -5.38 -19.05 -16.32
N ARG A 396 -4.66 -17.97 -16.03
CA ARG A 396 -4.94 -16.65 -16.61
C ARG A 396 -3.87 -16.30 -17.62
N GLY A 397 -4.27 -16.16 -18.88
CA GLY A 397 -3.34 -15.83 -19.96
C GLY A 397 -2.78 -14.42 -19.80
N GLY A 398 -1.47 -14.24 -19.98
CA GLY A 398 -0.82 -12.93 -19.86
C GLY A 398 -1.38 -11.87 -20.82
N LYS A 399 -2.00 -12.28 -21.93
CA LYS A 399 -2.74 -11.39 -22.85
C LYS A 399 -3.91 -10.67 -22.16
N GLU A 400 -4.58 -11.32 -21.21
CA GLU A 400 -5.66 -10.71 -20.40
C GLU A 400 -5.13 -9.68 -19.39
N LEU A 401 -3.85 -9.79 -19.03
CA LEU A 401 -3.15 -8.89 -18.11
C LEU A 401 -2.56 -7.66 -18.81
N GLY A 402 -2.82 -7.49 -20.11
CA GLY A 402 -2.23 -6.43 -20.93
C GLY A 402 -0.77 -6.65 -21.30
N LEU A 403 -0.19 -7.83 -20.99
CA LEU A 403 1.15 -8.22 -21.40
C LEU A 403 1.10 -8.63 -22.89
N ARG A 404 1.30 -7.63 -23.76
CA ARG A 404 1.44 -7.83 -25.20
C ARG A 404 2.64 -8.76 -25.45
N ASN A 405 2.39 -9.92 -26.06
CA ASN A 405 3.35 -10.99 -26.38
C ASN A 405 3.65 -12.01 -25.25
N SER A 406 2.82 -12.11 -24.22
CA SER A 406 2.92 -13.22 -23.26
C SER A 406 2.04 -14.40 -23.69
N ASP A 407 2.65 -15.51 -24.12
CA ASP A 407 1.98 -16.83 -24.25
C ASP A 407 2.04 -17.64 -22.93
N MET A 408 2.32 -16.97 -21.81
CA MET A 408 2.32 -17.58 -20.49
C MET A 408 0.96 -17.46 -19.82
N ASP A 409 0.55 -18.58 -19.21
CA ASP A 409 -0.57 -18.65 -18.28
C ASP A 409 -0.04 -18.57 -16.86
N TYR A 410 -0.66 -17.74 -16.03
CA TYR A 410 -0.29 -17.52 -14.65
C TYR A 410 -1.35 -18.09 -13.70
N ILE A 411 -0.91 -18.52 -12.52
CA ILE A 411 -1.80 -18.80 -11.39
C ILE A 411 -2.17 -17.46 -10.76
N GLN A 412 -3.48 -17.21 -10.62
CA GLN A 412 -3.98 -16.04 -9.92
C GLN A 412 -4.32 -16.38 -8.48
N THR A 413 -3.87 -15.57 -7.54
CA THR A 413 -4.18 -15.68 -6.11
C THR A 413 -4.47 -14.30 -5.50
N ASP A 414 -5.26 -14.29 -4.43
CA ASP A 414 -5.47 -13.12 -3.58
C ASP A 414 -4.42 -13.02 -2.45
N ALA A 415 -3.55 -14.04 -2.30
CA ALA A 415 -2.39 -13.96 -1.43
C ALA A 415 -1.54 -12.74 -1.82
N ILE A 416 -1.17 -11.93 -0.83
CA ILE A 416 -0.49 -10.66 -1.07
C ILE A 416 0.96 -10.94 -1.49
N ILE A 417 1.29 -10.61 -2.74
CA ILE A 417 2.66 -10.66 -3.26
C ILE A 417 3.23 -9.24 -3.30
N ASN A 418 4.42 -9.04 -2.75
CA ASN A 418 5.16 -7.78 -2.74
C ASN A 418 6.60 -8.05 -3.23
N TYR A 419 7.40 -7.00 -3.44
CA TYR A 419 8.81 -7.13 -3.83
C TYR A 419 9.62 -8.08 -2.90
N GLY A 420 9.23 -8.15 -1.63
CA GLY A 420 9.85 -9.00 -0.62
C GLY A 420 9.73 -10.51 -0.84
N ASN A 421 8.57 -10.99 -1.30
CA ASN A 421 8.32 -12.41 -1.54
C ASN A 421 8.29 -12.77 -3.03
N SER A 422 8.55 -11.80 -3.91
CA SER A 422 8.81 -12.03 -5.33
C SER A 422 10.03 -12.92 -5.52
N GLY A 423 9.93 -13.92 -6.38
CA GLY A 423 10.90 -15.02 -6.54
C GLY A 423 10.74 -16.16 -5.53
N GLY A 424 9.99 -15.95 -4.43
CA GLY A 424 9.69 -16.97 -3.44
C GLY A 424 8.64 -17.98 -3.93
N PRO A 425 8.44 -19.09 -3.21
CA PRO A 425 7.49 -20.12 -3.60
C PRO A 425 6.04 -19.73 -3.22
N LEU A 426 5.11 -20.12 -4.09
CA LEU A 426 3.70 -20.28 -3.77
C LEU A 426 3.46 -21.77 -3.50
N VAL A 427 3.02 -22.12 -2.29
CA VAL A 427 2.85 -23.52 -1.88
C VAL A 427 1.40 -23.88 -1.58
N ASN A 428 1.05 -25.15 -1.79
CA ASN A 428 -0.22 -25.74 -1.35
C ASN A 428 -0.15 -26.22 0.11
N LEU A 429 -1.24 -26.78 0.62
CA LEU A 429 -1.32 -27.31 1.99
C LEU A 429 -0.43 -28.53 2.26
N ASP A 430 0.00 -29.24 1.21
CA ASP A 430 0.93 -30.36 1.34
C ASP A 430 2.40 -29.89 1.46
N GLY A 431 2.65 -28.58 1.30
CA GLY A 431 3.97 -27.96 1.32
C GLY A 431 4.72 -28.13 -0.02
N GLU A 432 4.00 -28.40 -1.10
CA GLU A 432 4.55 -28.49 -2.45
C GLU A 432 4.46 -27.15 -3.16
N VAL A 433 5.49 -26.82 -3.95
CA VAL A 433 5.52 -25.59 -4.73
C VAL A 433 4.64 -25.76 -5.96
N ILE A 434 3.60 -24.95 -6.02
CA ILE A 434 2.67 -24.87 -7.16
C ILE A 434 2.99 -23.69 -8.08
N GLY A 435 3.81 -22.74 -7.63
CA GLY A 435 4.34 -21.68 -8.48
C GLY A 435 5.41 -20.79 -7.85
N ILE A 436 5.94 -19.84 -8.64
CA ILE A 436 6.86 -18.78 -8.18
C ILE A 436 6.08 -17.47 -8.09
N ASN A 437 6.15 -16.79 -6.95
CA ASN A 437 5.53 -15.49 -6.74
C ASN A 437 6.17 -14.44 -7.66
N THR A 438 5.43 -13.81 -8.58
CA THR A 438 6.03 -12.90 -9.57
C THR A 438 5.48 -11.48 -9.50
N LEU A 439 4.21 -11.29 -9.85
CA LEU A 439 3.64 -9.96 -10.08
C LEU A 439 2.44 -9.69 -9.15
N LYS A 440 2.32 -8.44 -8.73
CA LYS A 440 1.08 -7.90 -8.15
C LYS A 440 0.55 -6.82 -9.07
N VAL A 441 -0.72 -6.93 -9.46
CA VAL A 441 -1.37 -5.93 -10.33
C VAL A 441 -2.19 -4.94 -9.49
N THR A 442 -2.97 -5.44 -8.52
CA THR A 442 -3.77 -4.62 -7.60
C THR A 442 -4.00 -5.36 -6.28
N ALA A 443 -4.62 -4.72 -5.30
CA ALA A 443 -4.99 -5.38 -4.05
C ALA A 443 -5.91 -6.58 -4.31
N GLY A 444 -5.54 -7.76 -3.81
CA GLY A 444 -6.29 -9.00 -4.00
C GLY A 444 -6.11 -9.67 -5.36
N ILE A 445 -5.20 -9.19 -6.22
CA ILE A 445 -4.86 -9.84 -7.49
C ILE A 445 -3.33 -9.91 -7.64
N SER A 446 -2.81 -11.10 -7.38
CA SER A 446 -1.41 -11.46 -7.52
C SER A 446 -1.25 -12.64 -8.48
N PHE A 447 -0.08 -12.76 -9.09
CA PHE A 447 0.24 -13.78 -10.09
C PHE A 447 1.49 -14.56 -9.73
N ALA A 448 1.43 -15.86 -9.98
CA ALA A 448 2.55 -16.78 -9.85
C ALA A 448 2.77 -17.58 -11.14
N ILE A 449 4.04 -17.87 -11.45
CA ILE A 449 4.42 -18.73 -12.57
C ILE A 449 4.13 -20.19 -12.19
N PRO A 450 3.40 -20.98 -13.00
CA PRO A 450 3.03 -22.35 -12.66
C PRO A 450 4.23 -23.30 -12.48
N SER A 451 4.16 -24.22 -11.52
CA SER A 451 5.22 -25.20 -11.22
C SER A 451 5.58 -26.11 -12.38
N ASP A 452 4.63 -26.45 -13.27
CA ASP A 452 4.90 -27.28 -14.44
C ASP A 452 5.85 -26.59 -15.43
N LYS A 453 5.80 -25.25 -15.50
CA LYS A 453 6.76 -24.46 -16.29
C LYS A 453 8.14 -24.47 -15.65
N ILE A 454 8.22 -24.38 -14.32
CA ILE A 454 9.47 -24.51 -13.56
C ILE A 454 10.10 -25.87 -13.83
N LYS A 455 9.30 -26.95 -13.76
CA LYS A 455 9.77 -28.31 -13.99
C LYS A 455 10.32 -28.49 -15.41
N LYS A 456 9.64 -27.93 -16.41
CA LYS A 456 10.13 -27.88 -17.79
C LYS A 456 11.48 -27.15 -17.88
N PHE A 457 11.57 -25.95 -17.30
CA PHE A 457 12.80 -25.16 -17.27
C PHE A 457 13.96 -25.89 -16.60
N LEU A 458 13.75 -26.53 -15.45
CA LEU A 458 14.78 -27.32 -14.76
C LEU A 458 15.26 -28.51 -15.59
N THR A 459 14.34 -29.19 -16.28
CA THR A 459 14.67 -30.32 -17.17
C THR A 459 15.53 -29.83 -18.35
N GLU A 460 15.12 -28.74 -19.00
CA GLU A 460 15.86 -28.13 -20.10
C GLU A 460 17.21 -27.57 -19.66
N SER A 461 17.31 -27.03 -18.45
CA SER A 461 18.56 -26.55 -17.86
C SER A 461 19.54 -27.69 -17.60
N HIS A 462 19.05 -28.78 -16.99
CA HIS A 462 19.85 -29.97 -16.73
C HIS A 462 20.35 -30.60 -18.05
N ASP A 463 19.50 -30.70 -19.06
CA ASP A 463 19.87 -31.19 -20.39
C ASP A 463 20.92 -30.30 -21.09
N ARG A 464 20.80 -28.97 -20.97
CA ARG A 464 21.78 -28.02 -21.51
C ARG A 464 23.12 -28.15 -20.82
N GLN A 465 23.13 -28.31 -19.49
CA GLN A 465 24.33 -28.50 -18.69
C GLN A 465 25.01 -29.86 -18.99
N ALA A 466 24.23 -30.94 -19.13
CA ALA A 466 24.74 -32.27 -19.43
C ALA A 466 25.31 -32.40 -20.87
N LYS A 467 24.72 -31.68 -21.83
CA LYS A 467 25.16 -31.70 -23.24
C LYS A 467 26.25 -30.68 -23.58
N GLY A 468 26.72 -29.88 -22.62
CA GLY A 468 27.80 -28.91 -22.78
C GLY A 468 27.58 -27.93 -23.95
N LYS A 469 26.33 -27.69 -24.36
CA LYS A 469 26.03 -27.02 -25.62
C LYS A 469 25.75 -25.54 -25.41
N ALA A 470 26.51 -24.76 -26.18
CA ALA A 470 26.57 -23.31 -26.20
C ALA A 470 25.21 -22.63 -25.98
N VAL A 471 25.25 -21.59 -25.15
CA VAL A 471 24.31 -20.48 -25.15
C VAL A 471 23.94 -20.18 -26.60
N THR A 472 22.71 -20.47 -27.01
CA THR A 472 22.23 -20.15 -28.35
C THR A 472 22.23 -18.63 -28.47
N LYS A 473 23.19 -18.08 -29.20
CA LYS A 473 23.26 -16.64 -29.49
C LYS A 473 21.91 -16.16 -30.01
N LYS A 474 21.38 -15.07 -29.45
CA LYS A 474 20.08 -14.53 -29.86
C LYS A 474 20.28 -13.82 -31.20
N LYS A 475 19.46 -14.17 -32.20
CA LYS A 475 19.42 -13.46 -33.48
C LYS A 475 18.63 -12.16 -33.34
N TYR A 476 19.18 -11.06 -33.84
CA TYR A 476 18.66 -9.71 -33.69
C TYR A 476 18.75 -8.94 -35.00
N ILE A 477 17.73 -8.13 -35.27
CA ILE A 477 17.68 -7.29 -36.49
C ILE A 477 17.47 -5.81 -36.20
N GLY A 478 17.05 -5.42 -34.98
CA GLY A 478 16.90 -4.01 -34.61
C GLY A 478 15.62 -3.29 -35.05
N ILE A 479 14.47 -3.96 -35.00
CA ILE A 479 13.17 -3.32 -35.27
C ILE A 479 12.23 -3.38 -34.08
N ARG A 480 11.40 -2.35 -33.93
CA ARG A 480 10.20 -2.38 -33.09
C ARG A 480 8.99 -2.52 -33.98
N MET A 481 8.15 -3.49 -33.64
CA MET A 481 6.98 -3.84 -34.44
C MET A 481 5.75 -4.05 -33.59
N MET A 482 4.59 -3.90 -34.21
CA MET A 482 3.30 -4.27 -33.64
C MET A 482 2.46 -5.04 -34.66
N SER A 483 1.67 -5.99 -34.18
CA SER A 483 0.68 -6.68 -35.01
C SER A 483 -0.43 -5.71 -35.41
N LEU A 484 -0.78 -5.69 -36.71
CA LEU A 484 -1.91 -4.93 -37.21
C LEU A 484 -3.23 -5.64 -36.89
N THR A 485 -4.13 -4.95 -36.21
CA THR A 485 -5.54 -5.32 -36.11
C THR A 485 -6.35 -4.48 -37.09
N SER A 486 -7.50 -4.98 -37.55
CA SER A 486 -8.37 -4.25 -38.48
C SER A 486 -8.80 -2.87 -37.96
N SER A 487 -8.97 -2.74 -36.64
CA SER A 487 -9.25 -1.46 -35.99
C SER A 487 -8.06 -0.49 -36.04
N LYS A 488 -6.84 -1.00 -35.86
CA LYS A 488 -5.63 -0.17 -35.86
C LYS A 488 -5.19 0.21 -37.27
N ALA A 489 -5.34 -0.67 -38.23
CA ALA A 489 -5.09 -0.39 -39.64
C ALA A 489 -5.98 0.77 -40.13
N LYS A 490 -7.26 0.77 -39.75
CA LYS A 490 -8.19 1.87 -40.06
C LYS A 490 -7.77 3.18 -39.39
N GLU A 491 -7.40 3.14 -38.11
CA GLU A 491 -6.91 4.33 -37.39
C GLU A 491 -5.62 4.91 -38.01
N LEU A 492 -4.68 4.06 -38.44
CA LEU A 492 -3.45 4.50 -39.08
C LEU A 492 -3.72 5.09 -40.47
N LYS A 493 -4.68 4.53 -41.23
CA LYS A 493 -5.14 5.07 -42.51
C LYS A 493 -5.83 6.42 -42.38
N ASP A 494 -6.58 6.64 -41.30
CA ASP A 494 -7.23 7.92 -41.02
C ASP A 494 -6.21 9.01 -40.65
N ARG A 495 -5.09 8.64 -40.00
CA ARG A 495 -4.01 9.58 -39.61
C ARG A 495 -2.99 9.83 -40.72
N HIS A 496 -2.67 8.82 -41.53
CA HIS A 496 -1.68 8.87 -42.59
C HIS A 496 -2.32 8.48 -43.91
N ARG A 497 -2.51 9.47 -44.79
CA ARG A 497 -3.14 9.28 -46.11
C ARG A 497 -2.41 8.28 -47.01
N ASP A 498 -1.12 8.11 -46.77
CA ASP A 498 -0.23 7.23 -47.53
C ASP A 498 -0.07 5.84 -46.87
N PHE A 499 -0.88 5.51 -45.86
CA PHE A 499 -0.81 4.20 -45.21
C PHE A 499 -1.41 3.09 -46.10
N PRO A 500 -0.74 1.93 -46.24
CA PRO A 500 -1.20 0.83 -47.09
C PRO A 500 -2.59 0.30 -46.73
N ASP A 501 -3.34 -0.15 -47.75
CA ASP A 501 -4.57 -0.90 -47.53
C ASP A 501 -4.25 -2.37 -47.19
N VAL A 502 -3.99 -2.63 -45.91
CA VAL A 502 -3.64 -3.95 -45.38
C VAL A 502 -4.55 -4.32 -44.21
N LEU A 503 -5.06 -5.55 -44.25
CA LEU A 503 -5.95 -6.10 -43.23
C LEU A 503 -5.20 -6.80 -42.07
N SER A 504 -3.96 -7.25 -42.34
CA SER A 504 -3.10 -7.99 -41.42
C SER A 504 -1.63 -7.82 -41.81
N GLY A 505 -0.72 -8.05 -40.86
CA GLY A 505 0.73 -7.90 -41.03
C GLY A 505 1.42 -7.40 -39.77
N ALA A 506 2.75 -7.29 -39.82
CA ALA A 506 3.54 -6.67 -38.76
C ALA A 506 3.95 -5.25 -39.17
N TYR A 507 3.42 -4.24 -38.49
CA TYR A 507 3.75 -2.84 -38.71
C TYR A 507 5.03 -2.46 -37.98
N ILE A 508 5.97 -1.86 -38.70
CA ILE A 508 7.25 -1.36 -38.17
C ILE A 508 7.03 0.05 -37.59
N ILE A 509 7.18 0.14 -36.28
CA ILE A 509 7.05 1.39 -35.52
C ILE A 509 8.35 2.20 -35.65
N GLU A 510 9.48 1.52 -35.50
CA GLU A 510 10.80 2.14 -35.38
C GLU A 510 11.85 1.16 -35.89
N VAL A 511 12.83 1.68 -36.62
CA VAL A 511 14.04 0.95 -37.04
C VAL A 511 15.21 1.57 -36.31
N ILE A 512 15.97 0.76 -35.58
CA ILE A 512 17.07 1.24 -34.74
C ILE A 512 18.29 1.52 -35.65
N PRO A 513 18.95 2.68 -35.52
CA PRO A 513 20.15 2.99 -36.30
C PRO A 513 21.29 1.99 -36.09
N ASP A 514 22.14 1.80 -37.10
CA ASP A 514 23.29 0.90 -37.09
C ASP A 514 22.93 -0.58 -36.87
N THR A 515 21.72 -1.00 -37.29
CA THR A 515 21.25 -2.38 -37.17
C THR A 515 21.02 -3.07 -38.52
N PRO A 516 20.96 -4.42 -38.58
CA PRO A 516 20.72 -5.13 -39.83
C PRO A 516 19.43 -4.73 -40.55
N ALA A 517 18.41 -4.29 -39.82
CA ALA A 517 17.16 -3.81 -40.41
C ALA A 517 17.33 -2.51 -41.19
N GLU A 518 18.09 -1.56 -40.65
CA GLU A 518 18.40 -0.31 -41.34
C GLU A 518 19.28 -0.59 -42.57
N ALA A 519 20.31 -1.44 -42.41
CA ALA A 519 21.19 -1.85 -43.52
C ALA A 519 20.42 -2.59 -44.64
N GLY A 520 19.39 -3.36 -44.28
CA GLY A 520 18.48 -4.01 -45.22
C GLY A 520 17.50 -3.05 -45.91
N GLY A 521 17.38 -1.81 -45.43
CA GLY A 521 16.51 -0.78 -46.02
C GLY A 521 15.07 -0.80 -45.51
N LEU A 522 14.81 -1.44 -44.37
CA LEU A 522 13.54 -1.31 -43.65
C LEU A 522 13.37 0.12 -43.16
N LYS A 523 12.14 0.63 -43.22
CA LYS A 523 11.81 1.98 -42.75
C LYS A 523 10.63 1.95 -41.79
N GLU A 524 10.53 3.01 -41.00
CA GLU A 524 9.33 3.28 -40.21
C GLU A 524 8.11 3.35 -41.12
N ASN A 525 6.98 2.86 -40.62
CA ASN A 525 5.71 2.74 -41.33
C ASN A 525 5.60 1.62 -42.38
N ASP A 526 6.65 0.83 -42.59
CA ASP A 526 6.55 -0.36 -43.42
C ASP A 526 5.66 -1.42 -42.75
N VAL A 527 4.93 -2.19 -43.57
CA VAL A 527 4.16 -3.35 -43.11
C VAL A 527 4.72 -4.62 -43.71
N ILE A 528 5.23 -5.52 -42.87
CA ILE A 528 5.71 -6.83 -43.30
C ILE A 528 4.50 -7.74 -43.54
N ILE A 529 4.37 -8.24 -44.77
CA ILE A 529 3.26 -9.11 -45.21
C ILE A 529 3.70 -10.55 -45.49
N SER A 530 4.98 -10.77 -45.77
CA SER A 530 5.55 -12.10 -46.01
C SER A 530 7.03 -12.14 -45.68
N ILE A 531 7.53 -13.28 -45.21
CA ILE A 531 8.95 -13.56 -45.02
C ILE A 531 9.26 -14.95 -45.58
N ASN A 532 10.24 -15.05 -46.49
CA ASN A 532 10.66 -16.31 -47.12
C ASN A 532 9.49 -17.10 -47.74
N GLY A 533 8.49 -16.39 -48.28
CA GLY A 533 7.28 -16.99 -48.88
C GLY A 533 6.20 -17.39 -47.86
N GLN A 534 6.41 -17.21 -46.56
CA GLN A 534 5.40 -17.42 -45.52
C GLN A 534 4.66 -16.11 -45.22
N SER A 535 3.33 -16.15 -45.28
CA SER A 535 2.49 -14.99 -44.94
C SER A 535 2.60 -14.64 -43.46
N VAL A 536 2.79 -13.36 -43.18
CA VAL A 536 2.89 -12.80 -41.82
C VAL A 536 1.55 -12.19 -41.44
N MET A 537 0.95 -12.68 -40.37
CA MET A 537 -0.30 -12.14 -39.83
C MET A 537 -0.06 -11.29 -38.57
N SER A 538 1.02 -11.59 -37.84
CA SER A 538 1.35 -10.94 -36.57
C SER A 538 2.85 -10.68 -36.39
N ALA A 539 3.21 -9.79 -35.46
CA ALA A 539 4.59 -9.52 -35.06
C ALA A 539 5.27 -10.76 -34.41
N ASN A 540 4.51 -11.70 -33.87
CA ASN A 540 5.06 -12.94 -33.32
C ASN A 540 5.59 -13.85 -34.44
N ASP A 541 4.88 -13.90 -35.57
CA ASP A 541 5.28 -14.70 -36.73
C ASP A 541 6.66 -14.25 -37.23
N VAL A 542 6.88 -12.93 -37.31
CA VAL A 542 8.18 -12.33 -37.66
C VAL A 542 9.25 -12.73 -36.65
N SER A 543 8.96 -12.63 -35.35
CA SER A 543 9.90 -13.01 -34.28
C SER A 543 10.31 -14.49 -34.35
N ASP A 544 9.39 -15.36 -34.73
CA ASP A 544 9.65 -16.80 -34.82
C ASP A 544 10.47 -17.18 -36.05
N VAL A 545 10.27 -16.47 -37.17
CA VAL A 545 11.09 -16.67 -38.38
C VAL A 545 12.52 -16.16 -38.17
N ILE A 546 12.71 -15.01 -37.50
CA ILE A 546 14.05 -14.46 -37.16
C ILE A 546 14.89 -15.47 -36.35
N LYS A 547 14.25 -16.24 -35.45
CA LYS A 547 14.97 -17.24 -34.64
C LYS A 547 15.43 -18.44 -35.46
N LYS A 548 14.66 -18.84 -36.47
CA LYS A 548 14.90 -20.07 -37.24
C LYS A 548 15.85 -19.83 -38.41
N GLU A 549 15.59 -18.81 -39.21
CA GLU A 549 16.26 -18.58 -40.48
C GLU A 549 17.53 -17.73 -40.33
N SER A 550 18.51 -17.92 -41.21
CA SER A 550 19.73 -17.09 -41.26
C SER A 550 19.60 -15.89 -42.20
N THR A 551 18.64 -15.95 -43.13
CA THR A 551 18.39 -14.90 -44.12
C THR A 551 16.89 -14.70 -44.23
N LEU A 552 16.45 -13.44 -44.19
CA LEU A 552 15.05 -13.06 -44.18
C LEU A 552 14.74 -12.27 -45.45
N ASN A 553 14.12 -12.93 -46.44
CA ASN A 553 13.58 -12.28 -47.63
C ASN A 553 12.17 -11.78 -47.30
N MET A 554 12.06 -10.54 -46.87
CA MET A 554 10.82 -9.91 -46.45
C MET A 554 10.15 -9.22 -47.64
N VAL A 555 8.84 -9.40 -47.76
CA VAL A 555 8.01 -8.53 -48.60
C VAL A 555 7.34 -7.53 -47.66
N VAL A 556 7.67 -6.25 -47.84
CA VAL A 556 7.09 -5.15 -47.09
C VAL A 556 6.23 -4.29 -47.99
N ARG A 557 5.13 -3.79 -47.45
CA ARG A 557 4.30 -2.81 -48.11
C ARG A 557 4.63 -1.42 -47.60
N ARG A 558 5.08 -0.55 -48.50
CA ARG A 558 5.42 0.85 -48.23
C ARG A 558 4.53 1.72 -49.11
N GLY A 559 3.51 2.33 -48.51
CA GLY A 559 2.45 2.99 -49.28
C GLY A 559 1.67 1.99 -50.13
N ASN A 560 1.63 2.19 -51.45
CA ASN A 560 0.92 1.30 -52.38
C ASN A 560 1.85 0.31 -53.13
N GLU A 561 3.13 0.25 -52.77
CA GLU A 561 4.11 -0.62 -53.42
C GLU A 561 4.56 -1.76 -52.49
N ASP A 562 4.74 -2.94 -53.08
CA ASP A 562 5.34 -4.10 -52.42
C ASP A 562 6.84 -4.13 -52.75
N ILE A 563 7.67 -4.01 -51.71
CA ILE A 563 9.13 -3.95 -51.82
C ILE A 563 9.71 -5.23 -51.20
N MET A 564 10.62 -5.88 -51.92
CA MET A 564 11.38 -7.01 -51.38
C MET A 564 12.65 -6.51 -50.71
N ILE A 565 12.84 -6.90 -49.46
CA ILE A 565 13.97 -6.50 -48.62
C ILE A 565 14.62 -7.76 -48.04
N THR A 566 15.94 -7.84 -48.14
CA THR A 566 16.71 -8.95 -47.55
C THR A 566 17.43 -8.46 -46.29
N VAL A 567 17.16 -9.10 -45.16
CA VAL A 567 17.81 -8.80 -43.87
C VAL A 567 18.55 -10.04 -43.37
N ILE A 568 19.78 -9.85 -42.90
CA ILE A 568 20.59 -10.89 -42.28
C ILE A 568 20.67 -10.60 -40.78
N PRO A 569 20.05 -11.42 -39.89
CA PRO A 569 20.12 -11.20 -38.46
C PRO A 569 21.55 -11.28 -37.92
N GLU A 570 21.88 -10.37 -37.01
CA GLU A 570 23.12 -10.41 -36.24
C GLU A 570 22.96 -11.33 -35.03
N GLU A 571 23.99 -12.10 -34.71
CA GLU A 571 24.02 -12.93 -33.51
C GLU A 571 24.60 -12.12 -32.35
N ILE A 572 23.76 -11.76 -31.39
CA ILE A 572 24.22 -11.14 -30.13
C ILE A 572 24.33 -12.19 -29.03
N ASP A 573 25.39 -12.05 -28.23
CA ASP A 573 25.48 -12.73 -26.94
C ASP A 573 24.35 -12.22 -26.03
N PRO A 574 23.70 -13.10 -25.24
CA PRO A 574 22.54 -12.72 -24.44
C PRO A 574 22.83 -11.74 -23.30
#